data_AF-A0A7S2FKS9-F1
#
_entry.id   AF-A0A7S2FKS9-F1
#
_cell.length_a   1.000
_cell.length_b   1.000
_cell.length_c   1.000
_cell.angle_alpha   90.00
_cell.angle_beta   90.00
_cell.angle_gamma   90.00
#
_symmetry.space_group_name_H-M   'P 1'
#
loop_
_entity.id
_entity.type
_entity.pdbx_description
1 polymer ?
#
loop_
_entity_poly.entity_id
_entity_poly.type
_entity_poly.pdbx_seq_one_letter_code
_entity_poly.pdbx_strand_id
1 'polypeptide(L)'
;AHAVGRANGDARPYCALADFVQPGRTVLVGDSDVDYWPNPSPIEGSYNVGVGGYTCADVLGEIDGVLSFHRPSTVVLVCGENNLDSESAAVAFATFRTIVSKIR
;
A
#
# COMPACT_ATOMS: atom_id res chain seq x y z
N ALA A 1 15.21 1.82 -11.29
CA ALA A 1 15.48 0.65 -12.13
C ALA A 1 16.19 -0.42 -11.30
N HIS A 2 15.59 -1.58 -11.08
CA HIS A 2 16.20 -2.66 -10.30
C HIS A 2 17.20 -3.44 -11.16
N ALA A 3 18.37 -3.79 -10.62
CA ALA A 3 19.44 -4.42 -11.39
C ALA A 3 19.14 -5.88 -11.79
N VAL A 4 18.29 -6.55 -11.02
CA VAL A 4 17.88 -7.95 -11.18
C VAL A 4 16.52 -8.03 -11.89
N GLY A 5 16.45 -8.91 -12.90
CA GLY A 5 15.32 -9.06 -13.84
C GLY A 5 15.73 -9.08 -15.32
N ARG A 6 17.01 -8.82 -15.63
CA ARG A 6 17.55 -8.69 -17.00
C ARG A 6 18.15 -9.99 -17.55
N ALA A 7 17.64 -11.17 -17.16
CA ALA A 7 18.24 -12.45 -17.53
C ALA A 7 18.35 -12.66 -19.06
N ASN A 8 17.53 -11.95 -19.85
CA ASN A 8 17.68 -11.79 -21.29
C ASN A 8 17.86 -10.29 -21.59
N GLY A 9 18.86 -9.91 -22.39
CA GLY A 9 19.28 -8.52 -22.60
C GLY A 9 18.20 -7.53 -23.06
N ASP A 10 17.09 -8.05 -23.61
CA ASP A 10 15.93 -7.27 -24.07
C ASP A 10 14.72 -7.32 -23.11
N ALA A 11 14.82 -8.03 -21.98
CA ALA A 11 13.75 -8.10 -20.99
C ALA A 11 13.52 -6.73 -20.35
N ARG A 12 12.45 -6.05 -20.78
CA ARG A 12 11.96 -4.83 -20.16
C ARG A 12 10.86 -5.21 -19.17
N PRO A 13 11.03 -5.00 -17.85
CA PRO A 13 9.92 -5.19 -16.93
C PRO A 13 8.78 -4.26 -17.34
N TYR A 14 7.62 -4.82 -17.69
CA TYR A 14 6.43 -4.05 -18.07
C TYR A 14 6.04 -3.06 -16.98
N CYS A 15 6.26 -3.42 -15.71
CA CYS A 15 6.06 -2.58 -14.54
C CYS A 15 7.00 -1.35 -14.46
N ALA A 16 8.05 -1.27 -15.31
CA ALA A 16 8.94 -0.12 -15.39
C ALA A 16 8.56 0.87 -16.50
N LEU A 17 7.48 0.63 -17.24
CA LEU A 17 6.87 1.64 -18.10
C LEU A 17 6.10 2.61 -17.20
N ALA A 18 6.53 3.87 -17.19
CA ALA A 18 6.13 4.89 -16.22
C ALA A 18 4.64 5.27 -16.23
N ASP A 19 3.85 4.76 -17.18
CA ASP A 19 2.51 5.26 -17.50
C ASP A 19 1.37 4.27 -17.16
N PHE A 20 1.65 3.16 -16.46
CA PHE A 20 0.60 2.19 -16.10
C PHE A 20 -0.21 2.61 -14.86
N VAL A 21 0.41 3.39 -13.97
CA VAL A 21 -0.23 3.91 -12.75
C VAL A 21 -0.59 5.37 -12.96
N GLN A 22 -1.88 5.65 -12.96
CA GLN A 22 -2.41 7.00 -13.09
C GLN A 22 -2.36 7.69 -11.73
N PRO A 23 -1.70 8.85 -11.62
CA PRO A 23 -1.69 9.65 -10.40
C PRO A 23 -3.09 10.11 -9.99
N GLY A 24 -3.28 10.48 -8.73
CA GLY A 24 -4.52 11.09 -8.25
C GLY A 24 -5.69 10.13 -8.13
N ARG A 25 -5.46 8.82 -8.23
CA ARG A 25 -6.48 7.78 -7.98
C ARG A 25 -6.58 7.46 -6.49
N THR A 26 -7.59 6.65 -6.14
CA THR A 26 -7.69 6.07 -4.79
C THR A 26 -6.68 4.94 -4.65
N VAL A 27 -5.99 4.88 -3.52
CA VAL A 27 -5.14 3.72 -3.16
C VAL A 27 -5.71 3.09 -1.89
N LEU A 28 -5.87 1.78 -1.91
CA LEU A 28 -6.28 0.97 -0.78
C LEU A 28 -5.01 0.38 -0.15
N VAL A 29 -4.74 0.72 1.10
CA VAL A 29 -3.54 0.31 1.84
C VAL A 29 -3.97 -0.41 3.10
N GLY A 30 -3.40 -1.58 3.35
CA GLY A 30 -3.69 -2.28 4.60
C GLY A 30 -3.26 -3.72 4.65
N ASP A 31 -3.94 -4.45 5.51
CA ASP A 31 -3.77 -5.88 5.75
C ASP A 31 -4.68 -6.73 4.85
N SER A 32 -5.08 -7.91 5.33
CA SER A 32 -5.93 -8.87 4.63
C SER A 32 -7.30 -8.32 4.25
N ASP A 33 -7.85 -7.38 5.02
CA ASP A 33 -9.12 -6.72 4.70
C ASP A 33 -9.03 -5.93 3.39
N VAL A 34 -7.84 -5.45 3.05
CA VAL A 34 -7.55 -4.75 1.81
C VAL A 34 -7.02 -5.70 0.75
N ASP A 35 -6.04 -6.56 1.06
CA ASP A 35 -5.44 -7.51 0.10
C ASP A 35 -6.51 -8.37 -0.60
N TYR A 36 -7.47 -8.89 0.18
CA TYR A 36 -8.50 -9.78 -0.33
C TYR A 36 -9.75 -9.06 -0.85
N TRP A 37 -9.69 -7.74 -0.99
CA TRP A 37 -10.73 -6.98 -1.65
C TRP A 37 -10.91 -7.49 -3.10
N PRO A 38 -12.15 -7.74 -3.57
CA PRO A 38 -12.41 -8.21 -4.93
C PRO A 38 -11.64 -7.49 -6.04
N ASN A 39 -11.28 -8.23 -7.10
CA ASN A 39 -10.65 -7.72 -8.31
C ASN A 39 -11.56 -8.00 -9.53
N PRO A 40 -12.07 -6.99 -10.25
CA PRO A 40 -11.84 -5.57 -10.04
C PRO A 40 -12.45 -5.04 -8.74
N SER A 41 -11.77 -4.07 -8.12
CA SER A 41 -12.26 -3.38 -6.93
C SER A 41 -13.58 -2.68 -7.24
N PRO A 42 -14.57 -2.69 -6.32
CA PRO A 42 -15.79 -1.90 -6.45
C PRO A 42 -15.50 -0.39 -6.41
N ILE A 43 -14.32 0.02 -5.94
CA ILE A 43 -13.84 1.40 -6.10
C ILE A 43 -13.14 1.48 -7.45
N GLU A 44 -13.85 1.98 -8.45
CA GLU A 44 -13.38 2.04 -9.84
C GLU A 44 -12.05 2.80 -9.96
N GLY A 45 -11.09 2.18 -10.66
CA GLY A 45 -9.78 2.77 -10.90
C GLY A 45 -8.92 2.94 -9.65
N SER A 46 -9.27 2.28 -8.53
CA SER A 46 -8.41 2.22 -7.36
C SER A 46 -7.24 1.26 -7.55
N TYR A 47 -6.16 1.52 -6.83
CA TYR A 47 -5.02 0.61 -6.71
C TYR A 47 -5.08 -0.09 -5.36
N ASN A 48 -5.17 -1.42 -5.38
CA ASN A 48 -5.05 -2.24 -4.18
C ASN A 48 -3.57 -2.57 -3.94
N VAL A 49 -3.03 -2.12 -2.81
CA VAL A 49 -1.67 -2.43 -2.35
C VAL A 49 -1.67 -3.03 -0.94
N GLY A 50 -2.79 -3.63 -0.54
CA GLY A 50 -2.86 -4.37 0.73
C GLY A 50 -1.99 -5.62 0.72
N VAL A 51 -1.55 -6.02 1.91
CA VAL A 51 -0.74 -7.23 2.11
C VAL A 51 -1.26 -7.98 3.33
N GLY A 52 -1.77 -9.19 3.13
CA GLY A 52 -2.27 -10.04 4.22
C GLY A 52 -1.28 -10.18 5.37
N GLY A 53 -1.76 -9.98 6.59
CA GLY A 53 -0.97 -10.08 7.83
C GLY A 53 -0.21 -8.82 8.24
N TYR A 54 -0.30 -7.72 7.49
CA TYR A 54 0.36 -6.46 7.88
C TYR A 54 -0.17 -5.91 9.20
N THR A 55 0.75 -5.44 10.03
CA THR A 55 0.46 -4.57 11.17
C THR A 55 0.49 -3.09 10.74
N CYS A 56 0.06 -2.18 11.60
CA CYS A 56 0.27 -0.75 11.36
C CYS A 56 1.76 -0.36 11.28
N ALA A 57 2.67 -1.13 11.89
CA ALA A 57 4.11 -0.85 11.78
C ALA A 57 4.62 -1.17 10.38
N ASP A 58 4.14 -2.27 9.78
CA ASP A 58 4.48 -2.64 8.40
C ASP A 58 3.94 -1.59 7.40
N VAL A 59 2.67 -1.20 7.57
CA VAL A 59 2.08 -0.12 6.74
C VAL A 59 2.86 1.19 6.90
N LEU A 60 3.28 1.55 8.12
CA LEU A 60 4.10 2.73 8.36
C LEU A 60 5.46 2.68 7.65
N GLY A 61 6.05 1.49 7.49
CA GLY A 61 7.29 1.29 6.74
C GLY A 61 7.14 1.54 5.24
N GLU A 62 5.96 1.29 4.68
CA GLU A 62 5.71 1.34 3.23
C GLU A 62 5.02 2.64 2.76
N ILE A 63 4.30 3.34 3.65
CA ILE A 63 3.37 4.41 3.26
C ILE A 63 4.04 5.55 2.47
N ASP A 64 5.28 5.93 2.78
CA ASP A 64 5.99 6.98 2.03
C ASP A 64 6.27 6.55 0.58
N GLY A 65 6.59 5.27 0.38
CA GLY A 65 6.77 4.66 -0.94
C GLY A 65 5.46 4.65 -1.73
N VAL A 66 4.36 4.26 -1.07
CA VAL A 66 3.03 4.27 -1.67
C VAL A 66 2.60 5.68 -2.09
N LEU A 67 2.76 6.67 -1.21
CA LEU A 67 2.40 8.07 -1.49
C LEU A 67 3.23 8.66 -2.62
N SER A 68 4.55 8.40 -2.63
CA SER A 68 5.45 8.92 -3.67
C SER A 68 5.20 8.29 -5.04
N PHE A 69 4.91 6.99 -5.10
CA PHE A 69 4.67 6.27 -6.35
C PHE A 69 3.29 6.56 -6.94
N HIS A 70 2.22 6.41 -6.14
CA HIS A 70 0.85 6.56 -6.63
C HIS A 70 0.36 8.00 -6.66
N ARG A 71 0.94 8.91 -5.86
CA ARG A 71 0.46 10.30 -5.70
C ARG A 71 -1.08 10.36 -5.55
N PRO A 72 -1.66 9.64 -4.58
CA PRO A 72 -3.10 9.46 -4.50
C PRO A 72 -3.84 10.74 -4.15
N SER A 73 -5.10 10.87 -4.59
CA SER A 73 -6.02 11.90 -4.09
C SER A 73 -6.80 11.43 -2.85
N THR A 74 -6.87 10.12 -2.63
CA THR A 74 -7.55 9.49 -1.50
C THR A 74 -6.80 8.23 -1.12
N VAL A 75 -6.59 8.04 0.18
CA VAL A 75 -6.04 6.81 0.75
C VAL A 75 -7.11 6.18 1.62
N VAL A 76 -7.47 4.92 1.32
CA VAL A 76 -8.24 4.07 2.22
C VAL A 76 -7.23 3.27 3.03
N LEU A 77 -7.16 3.55 4.33
CA LEU A 77 -6.20 2.93 5.25
C LEU A 77 -6.92 1.96 6.18
N VAL A 78 -6.50 0.69 6.17
CA VAL A 78 -6.92 -0.33 7.12
C VAL A 78 -5.68 -0.95 7.74
N CYS A 79 -5.50 -0.81 9.05
CA CYS A 79 -4.46 -1.56 9.77
C CYS A 79 -4.80 -1.58 11.26
N GLY A 80 -4.23 -2.54 11.97
CA GLY A 80 -4.22 -2.57 13.43
C GLY A 80 -4.80 -3.83 14.02
N GLU A 81 -5.57 -4.63 13.28
CA GLU A 81 -6.07 -5.91 13.78
C GLU A 81 -4.93 -6.86 14.14
N ASN A 82 -3.94 -7.01 13.24
CA ASN A 82 -2.78 -7.88 13.44
C ASN A 82 -1.83 -7.38 14.55
N ASN A 83 -1.91 -6.10 14.95
CA ASN A 83 -1.15 -5.62 16.10
C ASN A 83 -1.67 -6.25 17.40
N LEU A 84 -2.96 -6.57 17.49
CA LEU A 84 -3.60 -7.02 18.74
C LEU A 84 -3.18 -8.43 19.18
N ASP A 85 -2.46 -9.16 18.33
CA ASP A 85 -1.84 -10.43 18.68
C ASP A 85 -0.71 -10.27 19.71
N SER A 86 -0.04 -9.12 19.73
CA SER A 86 1.12 -8.88 20.61
C SER A 86 1.18 -7.50 21.24
N GLU A 87 0.30 -6.57 20.85
CA GLU A 87 0.28 -5.18 21.30
C GLU A 87 -1.09 -4.75 21.80
N SER A 88 -1.14 -3.61 22.50
CA SER A 88 -2.41 -3.00 22.91
C SER A 88 -3.01 -2.15 21.79
N ALA A 89 -4.35 -2.00 21.81
CA ALA A 89 -5.05 -1.07 20.92
C ALA A 89 -4.51 0.37 21.00
N ALA A 90 -4.01 0.80 22.17
CA ALA A 90 -3.41 2.12 22.34
C ALA A 90 -2.09 2.28 21.55
N VAL A 91 -1.27 1.22 21.48
CA VAL A 91 -0.04 1.19 20.69
C VAL A 91 -0.39 1.17 19.20
N ALA A 92 -1.29 0.28 18.77
CA ALA A 92 -1.76 0.23 17.38
C ALA A 92 -2.31 1.58 16.91
N PHE A 93 -3.15 2.24 17.72
CA PHE A 93 -3.72 3.55 17.40
C PHE A 93 -2.68 4.67 17.37
N ALA A 94 -1.64 4.61 18.22
CA ALA A 94 -0.54 5.58 18.16
C ALA A 94 0.19 5.49 16.82
N THR A 95 0.51 4.28 16.35
CA THR A 95 1.12 4.03 15.04
C THR A 95 0.19 4.46 13.91
N PHE A 96 -1.09 4.10 13.96
CA PHE A 96 -2.11 4.51 12.98
C PHE A 96 -2.14 6.05 12.81
N ARG A 97 -2.11 6.81 13.91
CA ARG A 97 -2.08 8.29 13.84
C ARG A 97 -0.82 8.83 13.17
N THR A 98 0.32 8.16 13.33
CA THR A 98 1.56 8.53 12.63
C THR A 98 1.40 8.34 11.13
N ILE A 99 0.78 7.25 10.68
CA ILE A 99 0.48 6.99 9.26
C ILE A 99 -0.46 8.07 8.71
N VAL A 100 -1.55 8.38 9.42
CA VAL A 100 -2.49 9.45 9.02
C VAL A 100 -1.79 10.81 8.90
N SER A 101 -0.82 11.09 9.77
CA SER A 101 -0.05 12.34 9.72
C SER A 101 0.86 12.43 8.49
N LYS A 102 1.30 11.29 7.94
CA LYS A 102 2.07 11.24 6.68
C LYS A 102 1.19 11.40 5.43
N ILE A 103 -0.07 11.00 5.51
CA ILE A 103 -1.04 11.10 4.41
C ILE A 103 -1.56 12.53 4.23
N ARG A 104 -1.56 13.34 5.29
CA ARG A 104 -2.08 14.72 5.31
C ARG A 104 -1.13 15.74 4.71
#